data_AF-A0A842JM43-F1
#
_entry.id   AF-A0A842JM43-F1
#
_cell.length_a   1.000
_cell.length_b   1.000
_cell.length_c   1.000
_cell.angle_alpha   90.00
_cell.angle_beta   90.00
_cell.angle_gamma   90.00
#
_symmetry.space_group_name_H-M   'P 1'
#
loop_
_entity.id
_entity.type
_entity.pdbx_description
1 polymer ?
#
loop_
_entity_poly.entity_id
_entity_poly.type
_entity_poly.pdbx_seq_one_letter_code
_entity_poly.pdbx_strand_id
1 'polypeptide(L)'
;MTKTGQKASRPPEVAEKGGVSRRQFLAGVGGLGVGALLGGSLVALALPDSVYAVPASQGYLLVDTKKCGGCESCMLTCSLVHTGKENLALSRIQVAKSALAGFPQDSAQYQCRQCPYPECVEACPTGAMHADEATGVRTVDEGKCIGCQRCISACPFTPSRVQWNFEERHAQKCDLCKNTPYWNREGGPGGTQACVAVCPMKAISFTAELPVQSDEGYEENMRNIHWSNLSFPIDDAGKVSAETYMRAKAAKPAGEDASTDSGKMA
;
A
#
# COMPACT_ATOMS: atom_id res chain seq x y z
N MET A 1 44.76 -12.67 41.76
CA MET A 1 44.82 -12.92 40.31
C MET A 1 43.89 -11.94 39.62
N THR A 2 44.46 -11.05 38.83
CA THR A 2 43.82 -9.91 38.15
C THR A 2 43.27 -10.28 36.77
N LYS A 3 42.32 -9.44 36.29
CA LYS A 3 41.84 -9.22 34.91
C LYS A 3 40.73 -10.20 34.42
N THR A 4 39.67 -9.78 33.73
CA THR A 4 39.42 -8.54 32.96
C THR A 4 37.91 -8.39 32.68
N GLY A 5 37.38 -7.18 32.76
CA GLY A 5 36.04 -6.83 32.29
C GLY A 5 35.94 -6.77 30.77
N GLN A 6 34.86 -7.32 30.23
CA GLN A 6 34.47 -7.14 28.83
C GLN A 6 33.79 -5.78 28.67
N LYS A 7 34.42 -4.89 27.90
CA LYS A 7 33.81 -3.65 27.40
C LYS A 7 32.71 -4.02 26.40
N ALA A 8 31.50 -3.50 26.64
CA ALA A 8 30.44 -3.48 25.64
C ALA A 8 30.92 -2.67 24.42
N SER A 9 30.93 -3.32 23.25
CA SER A 9 31.24 -2.68 21.97
C SER A 9 30.10 -1.76 21.56
N ARG A 10 30.42 -0.48 21.31
CA ARG A 10 29.52 0.54 20.76
C ARG A 10 28.93 0.07 19.42
N PRO A 11 27.61 0.24 19.17
CA PRO A 11 27.02 -0.07 17.86
C PRO A 11 27.64 0.83 16.76
N PRO A 12 27.76 0.34 15.52
CA PRO A 12 28.38 1.08 14.43
C PRO A 12 27.59 2.36 14.12
N GLU A 13 28.31 3.47 13.92
CA GLU A 13 27.75 4.74 13.48
C GLU A 13 27.05 4.56 12.12
N VAL A 14 25.74 4.78 12.12
CA VAL A 14 24.91 4.82 10.90
C VAL A 14 25.27 6.11 10.16
N ALA A 15 25.70 5.97 8.92
CA ALA A 15 26.09 7.08 8.06
C ALA A 15 24.92 8.05 7.85
N GLU A 16 25.06 9.27 8.36
CA GLU A 16 24.20 10.41 8.05
C GLU A 16 24.26 10.71 6.55
N LYS A 17 23.20 10.41 5.79
CA LYS A 17 22.85 11.15 4.57
C LYS A 17 21.33 11.18 4.39
N GLY A 18 20.75 12.39 4.43
CA GLY A 18 19.37 12.64 3.97
C GLY A 18 18.42 13.36 4.94
N GLY A 19 18.85 13.69 6.16
CA GLY A 19 17.99 14.41 7.12
C GLY A 19 18.16 15.93 7.08
N VAL A 20 17.05 16.66 7.25
CA VAL A 20 17.10 18.11 7.56
C VAL A 20 17.46 18.24 9.04
N SER A 21 18.56 18.91 9.35
CA SER A 21 18.98 19.11 10.75
C SER A 21 17.96 19.93 11.53
N ARG A 22 17.88 19.74 12.85
CA ARG A 22 17.06 20.55 13.78
C ARG A 22 17.24 22.06 13.55
N ARG A 23 18.47 22.49 13.24
CA ARG A 23 18.78 23.89 12.91
C ARG A 23 18.12 24.35 11.62
N GLN A 24 18.10 23.53 10.59
CA GLN A 24 17.44 23.83 9.32
C GLN A 24 15.91 23.80 9.43
N PHE A 25 15.35 22.88 10.22
CA PHE A 25 13.90 22.84 10.51
C PHE A 25 13.46 24.09 11.29
N LEU A 26 14.19 24.45 12.36
CA LEU A 26 13.93 25.68 13.12
C LEU A 26 14.13 26.95 12.29
N ALA A 27 15.08 26.97 11.36
CA ALA A 27 15.25 28.07 10.42
C ALA A 27 14.06 28.20 9.45
N GLY A 28 13.51 27.07 8.99
CA GLY A 28 12.32 27.04 8.12
C GLY A 28 11.03 27.50 8.82
N VAL A 29 10.84 27.12 10.08
CA VAL A 29 9.66 27.51 10.89
C VAL A 29 9.81 28.93 11.46
N GLY A 30 11.04 29.38 11.73
CA GLY A 30 11.35 30.71 12.25
C GLY A 30 11.33 31.83 11.20
N GLY A 31 11.54 31.50 9.91
CA GLY A 31 11.63 32.49 8.83
C GLY A 31 10.32 33.21 8.46
N LEU A 32 9.16 32.66 8.85
CA LEU A 32 7.84 33.23 8.49
C LEU A 32 6.93 33.52 9.69
N GLY A 33 7.44 33.50 10.93
CA GLY A 33 6.73 34.03 12.11
C GLY A 33 5.47 33.28 12.58
N VAL A 34 4.92 32.33 11.81
CA VAL A 34 3.65 31.64 12.16
C VAL A 34 3.85 30.58 13.26
N GLY A 35 5.03 29.99 13.40
CA GLY A 35 5.28 28.89 14.35
C GLY A 35 5.41 29.31 15.83
N ALA A 36 5.60 30.60 16.11
CA ALA A 36 5.85 31.10 17.47
C ALA A 36 4.56 31.27 18.30
N LEU A 37 3.39 31.42 17.67
CA LEU A 37 2.15 31.79 18.36
C LEU A 37 1.29 30.60 18.81
N LEU A 38 1.54 29.38 18.29
CA LEU A 38 0.74 28.19 18.57
C LEU A 38 1.54 27.05 19.21
N GLY A 39 2.44 27.34 20.15
CA GLY A 39 3.13 26.31 20.94
C GLY A 39 4.10 25.40 20.17
N GLY A 40 4.28 25.62 18.86
CA GLY A 40 5.18 24.82 18.01
C GLY A 40 6.64 24.86 18.46
N SER A 41 7.06 25.94 19.13
CA SER A 41 8.41 26.07 19.67
C SER A 41 8.71 25.12 20.84
N LEU A 42 7.71 24.78 21.67
CA LEU A 42 7.91 23.88 22.81
C LEU A 42 7.91 22.41 22.37
N VAL A 43 7.10 22.04 21.37
CA VAL A 43 7.08 20.67 20.82
C VAL A 43 8.36 20.38 20.03
N ALA A 44 8.93 21.37 19.33
CA ALA A 44 10.20 21.21 18.62
C ALA A 44 11.42 20.98 19.52
N LEU A 45 11.34 21.31 20.82
CA LEU A 45 12.39 21.03 21.82
C LEU A 45 12.34 19.58 22.34
N ALA A 46 11.21 18.89 22.16
CA ALA A 46 10.99 17.52 22.64
C ALA A 46 11.21 16.45 21.54
N LEU A 47 11.46 16.86 20.30
CA LEU A 47 11.76 15.93 19.22
C LEU A 47 13.24 15.48 19.30
N PRO A 48 13.54 14.17 19.18
CA PRO A 48 14.92 13.69 19.14
C PRO A 48 15.70 14.33 17.99
N ASP A 49 17.02 14.49 18.16
CA ASP A 49 17.90 15.25 17.23
C ASP A 49 17.92 14.72 15.78
N SER A 50 17.39 13.52 15.55
CA SER A 50 17.08 12.97 14.23
C SER A 50 15.59 12.66 14.13
N VAL A 51 14.78 13.63 13.72
CA VAL A 51 13.45 13.30 13.17
C VAL A 51 13.70 12.62 11.83
N TYR A 52 13.49 11.30 11.79
CA TYR A 52 13.50 10.54 10.54
C TYR A 52 12.28 10.96 9.71
N ALA A 53 12.40 12.08 9.02
CA ALA A 53 11.34 12.62 8.16
C ALA A 53 11.41 11.91 6.81
N VAL A 54 10.74 10.75 6.70
CA VAL A 54 10.55 10.08 5.42
C VAL A 54 9.51 10.87 4.62
N PRO A 55 9.77 11.23 3.35
CA PRO A 55 8.76 11.86 2.52
C PRO A 55 7.53 10.97 2.36
N ALA A 56 6.35 11.58 2.23
CA ALA A 56 5.12 10.86 1.89
C ALA A 56 5.28 10.15 0.54
N SER A 57 4.64 9.00 0.40
CA SER A 57 4.62 8.26 -0.87
C SER A 57 3.74 9.02 -1.82
N GLN A 58 4.15 9.17 -3.08
CA GLN A 58 3.30 9.76 -4.11
C GLN A 58 2.19 8.81 -4.60
N GLY A 59 2.04 7.63 -3.98
CA GLY A 59 1.06 6.65 -4.40
C GLY A 59 0.70 5.63 -3.33
N TYR A 60 -0.58 5.23 -3.34
CA TYR A 60 -1.21 4.30 -2.42
C TYR A 60 -2.21 3.42 -3.15
N LEU A 61 -2.35 2.17 -2.69
CA LEU A 61 -3.34 1.23 -3.22
C LEU A 61 -4.51 1.10 -2.24
N LEU A 62 -5.69 1.49 -2.71
CA LEU A 62 -6.96 1.37 -1.99
C LEU A 62 -7.61 0.05 -2.37
N VAL A 63 -8.30 -0.57 -1.42
CA VAL A 63 -8.94 -1.87 -1.64
C VAL A 63 -10.35 -1.86 -1.07
N ASP A 64 -11.29 -2.45 -1.82
CA ASP A 64 -12.63 -2.77 -1.34
C ASP A 64 -12.74 -4.30 -1.22
N THR A 65 -12.53 -4.82 -0.01
CA THR A 65 -12.57 -6.26 0.28
C THR A 65 -13.97 -6.85 0.05
N LYS A 66 -15.03 -6.06 0.28
CA LYS A 66 -16.45 -6.45 0.05
C LYS A 66 -16.80 -6.51 -1.44
N LYS A 67 -15.95 -5.96 -2.31
CA LYS A 67 -16.03 -6.06 -3.77
C LYS A 67 -15.08 -7.13 -4.33
N CYS A 68 -14.09 -7.56 -3.56
CA CYS A 68 -13.05 -8.48 -3.99
C CYS A 68 -13.57 -9.92 -4.10
N GLY A 69 -13.58 -10.48 -5.31
CA GLY A 69 -13.99 -11.86 -5.55
C GLY A 69 -12.95 -12.93 -5.22
N GLY A 70 -11.78 -12.56 -4.65
CA GLY A 70 -10.77 -13.54 -4.23
C GLY A 70 -10.12 -14.35 -5.37
N CYS A 71 -10.16 -13.85 -6.60
CA CYS A 71 -9.71 -14.56 -7.81
C CYS A 71 -8.19 -14.61 -8.01
N GLU A 72 -7.40 -13.95 -7.15
CA GLU A 72 -5.92 -13.96 -7.14
C GLU A 72 -5.25 -13.43 -8.43
N SER A 73 -6.01 -12.91 -9.41
CA SER A 73 -5.44 -12.35 -10.65
C SER A 73 -4.45 -11.22 -10.38
N CYS A 74 -4.72 -10.38 -9.37
CA CYS A 74 -3.79 -9.34 -8.94
C CYS A 74 -2.46 -9.92 -8.42
N MET A 75 -2.50 -11.07 -7.75
CA MET A 75 -1.30 -11.73 -7.22
C MET A 75 -0.48 -12.34 -8.35
N LEU A 76 -1.14 -13.10 -9.22
CA LEU A 76 -0.56 -13.73 -10.39
C LEU A 76 0.10 -12.71 -11.31
N THR A 77 -0.62 -11.66 -11.69
CA THR A 77 -0.06 -10.61 -12.55
C THR A 77 1.10 -9.90 -11.86
N CYS A 78 1.02 -9.66 -10.55
CA CYS A 78 2.13 -9.04 -9.83
C CYS A 78 3.39 -9.92 -9.84
N SER A 79 3.31 -11.24 -9.71
CA SER A 79 4.51 -12.08 -9.85
C SER A 79 5.03 -12.05 -11.28
N LEU A 80 4.14 -12.22 -12.27
CA LEU A 80 4.50 -12.24 -13.69
C LEU A 80 5.23 -10.98 -14.15
N VAL A 81 4.72 -9.79 -13.84
CA VAL A 81 5.32 -8.53 -14.34
C VAL A 81 6.68 -8.22 -13.72
N HIS A 82 6.97 -8.74 -12.52
CA HIS A 82 8.23 -8.48 -11.84
C HIS A 82 9.26 -9.60 -12.05
N THR A 83 8.85 -10.87 -12.08
CA THR A 83 9.76 -12.03 -12.11
C THR A 83 9.63 -12.88 -13.38
N GLY A 84 8.61 -12.65 -14.20
CA GLY A 84 8.32 -13.46 -15.38
C GLY A 84 7.74 -14.84 -15.03
N LYS A 85 7.39 -15.08 -13.76
CA LYS A 85 6.94 -16.38 -13.26
C LYS A 85 5.52 -16.31 -12.72
N GLU A 86 4.75 -17.34 -13.04
CA GLU A 86 3.47 -17.63 -12.39
C GLU A 86 3.75 -18.25 -11.02
N ASN A 87 3.81 -17.41 -9.98
CA ASN A 87 4.07 -17.86 -8.62
C ASN A 87 3.48 -16.88 -7.60
N LEU A 88 2.36 -17.28 -7.00
CA LEU A 88 1.62 -16.49 -6.02
C LEU A 88 2.46 -16.11 -4.79
N ALA A 89 3.40 -16.96 -4.37
CA ALA A 89 4.29 -16.67 -3.25
C ALA A 89 5.35 -15.61 -3.58
N LEU A 90 5.68 -15.41 -4.87
CA LEU A 90 6.52 -14.30 -5.31
C LEU A 90 5.74 -12.99 -5.51
N SER A 91 4.43 -13.00 -5.31
CA SER A 91 3.62 -11.80 -5.44
C SER A 91 3.87 -10.81 -4.31
N ARG A 92 3.98 -9.53 -4.65
CA ARG A 92 4.15 -8.42 -3.70
C ARG A 92 2.84 -7.95 -3.06
N ILE A 93 1.72 -8.55 -3.44
CA ILE A 93 0.38 -8.40 -2.85
C ILE A 93 -0.17 -9.80 -2.57
N GLN A 94 -0.90 -9.98 -1.47
CA GLN A 94 -1.46 -11.28 -1.10
C GLN A 94 -2.97 -11.21 -0.96
N VAL A 95 -3.67 -12.28 -1.30
CA VAL A 95 -5.10 -12.48 -1.07
C VAL A 95 -5.23 -13.75 -0.26
N ALA A 96 -5.96 -13.70 0.84
CA ALA A 96 -6.28 -14.88 1.63
C ALA A 96 -7.79 -15.11 1.61
N LYS A 97 -8.16 -16.38 1.55
CA LYS A 97 -9.54 -16.84 1.63
C LYS A 97 -9.70 -17.79 2.81
N SER A 98 -10.81 -17.68 3.51
CA SER A 98 -11.19 -18.57 4.58
C SER A 98 -12.48 -19.29 4.20
N ALA A 99 -12.38 -20.60 4.01
CA ALA A 99 -13.57 -21.44 3.76
C ALA A 99 -14.47 -21.59 5.00
N LEU A 100 -13.99 -21.14 6.18
CA LEU A 100 -14.69 -21.28 7.46
C LEU A 100 -15.28 -19.95 7.96
N ALA A 101 -14.90 -18.82 7.37
CA ALA A 101 -15.46 -17.53 7.73
C ALA A 101 -16.66 -17.20 6.82
N GLY A 102 -17.56 -16.36 7.32
CA GLY A 102 -18.66 -15.81 6.53
C GLY A 102 -18.26 -14.49 5.88
N PHE A 103 -18.95 -14.13 4.80
CA PHE A 103 -18.84 -12.81 4.20
C PHE A 103 -19.15 -11.70 5.22
N PRO A 104 -18.39 -10.58 5.25
CA PRO A 104 -17.28 -10.22 4.36
C PRO A 104 -15.87 -10.66 4.84
N GLN A 105 -15.76 -11.51 5.86
CA GLN A 105 -14.48 -11.95 6.43
C GLN A 105 -13.90 -13.20 5.77
N ASP A 106 -14.60 -13.77 4.80
CA ASP A 106 -14.21 -14.96 4.02
C ASP A 106 -13.09 -14.68 2.99
N SER A 107 -12.83 -13.40 2.69
CA SER A 107 -11.78 -12.97 1.76
C SER A 107 -11.13 -11.68 2.26
N ALA A 108 -9.80 -11.62 2.21
CA ALA A 108 -9.03 -10.43 2.56
C ALA A 108 -7.89 -10.22 1.57
N GLN A 109 -7.59 -8.95 1.27
CA GLN A 109 -6.47 -8.57 0.42
C GLN A 109 -5.46 -7.73 1.22
N TYR A 110 -4.20 -8.08 1.07
CA TYR A 110 -3.07 -7.57 1.84
C TYR A 110 -2.08 -6.88 0.92
N GLN A 111 -2.34 -5.61 0.61
CA GLN A 111 -1.48 -4.71 -0.17
C GLN A 111 -0.51 -3.89 0.71
N CYS A 112 0.69 -3.55 0.22
CA CYS A 112 1.54 -2.62 0.96
C CYS A 112 0.89 -1.24 1.06
N ARG A 113 0.84 -0.69 2.29
CA ARG A 113 0.19 0.61 2.56
C ARG A 113 1.10 1.82 2.36
N GLN A 114 2.35 1.63 1.96
CA GLN A 114 3.33 2.71 1.75
C GLN A 114 3.38 3.71 2.92
N CYS A 115 3.46 3.19 4.15
CA CYS A 115 3.20 3.93 5.39
C CYS A 115 4.05 5.21 5.51
N PRO A 116 3.47 6.34 5.96
CA PRO A 116 4.21 7.58 6.24
C PRO A 116 5.36 7.35 7.24
N TYR A 117 5.13 6.50 8.23
CA TYR A 117 6.12 6.01 9.19
C TYR A 117 6.41 4.52 8.91
N PRO A 118 7.39 4.18 8.05
CA PRO A 118 7.62 2.81 7.62
C PRO A 118 8.56 2.06 8.59
N GLU A 119 8.00 1.29 9.52
CA GLU A 119 8.79 0.48 10.47
C GLU A 119 9.68 -0.55 9.77
N CYS A 120 9.24 -1.03 8.60
CA CYS A 120 10.01 -1.95 7.77
C CYS A 120 11.31 -1.34 7.21
N VAL A 121 11.33 -0.01 7.02
CA VAL A 121 12.52 0.74 6.61
C VAL A 121 13.43 0.97 7.80
N GLU A 122 12.89 1.42 8.93
CA GLU A 122 13.64 1.64 10.18
C GLU A 122 14.32 0.36 10.68
N ALA A 123 13.66 -0.80 10.56
CA ALA A 123 14.21 -2.07 11.00
C ALA A 123 15.35 -2.62 10.12
N CYS A 124 15.62 -2.03 8.95
CA CYS A 124 16.59 -2.54 7.99
C CYS A 124 18.02 -2.11 8.35
N PRO A 125 18.92 -3.03 8.74
CA PRO A 125 20.27 -2.66 9.20
C PRO A 125 21.22 -2.26 8.07
N THR A 126 20.90 -2.58 6.81
CA THR A 126 21.77 -2.32 5.65
C THR A 126 21.30 -1.17 4.77
N GLY A 127 20.15 -0.56 5.09
CA GLY A 127 19.51 0.44 4.24
C GLY A 127 18.95 -0.13 2.92
N ALA A 128 18.77 -1.45 2.82
CA ALA A 128 18.12 -2.08 1.66
C ALA A 128 16.67 -1.62 1.52
N MET A 129 15.90 -1.63 2.62
CA MET A 129 14.60 -1.00 2.67
C MET A 129 14.80 0.51 2.78
N HIS A 130 14.20 1.28 1.88
CA HIS A 130 14.33 2.73 1.87
C HIS A 130 13.10 3.37 1.20
N ALA A 131 12.94 4.68 1.39
CA ALA A 131 12.05 5.49 0.57
C ALA A 131 12.84 6.00 -0.64
N ASP A 132 12.25 5.84 -1.83
CA ASP A 132 12.79 6.40 -3.05
C ASP A 132 12.84 7.94 -2.97
N GLU A 133 13.99 8.53 -3.30
CA GLU A 133 14.21 9.97 -3.10
C GLU A 133 13.30 10.83 -3.98
N ALA A 134 12.98 10.37 -5.19
CA ALA A 134 12.16 11.12 -6.14
C ALA A 134 10.66 11.00 -5.85
N THR A 135 10.20 9.82 -5.45
CA THR A 135 8.77 9.49 -5.37
C THR A 135 8.25 9.26 -3.96
N GLY A 136 9.15 9.14 -2.97
CA GLY A 136 8.83 8.70 -1.62
C GLY A 136 8.37 7.24 -1.54
N VAL A 137 8.24 6.50 -2.64
CA VAL A 137 7.75 5.12 -2.62
C VAL A 137 8.70 4.26 -1.81
N ARG A 138 8.17 3.47 -0.88
CA ARG A 138 9.01 2.56 -0.10
C ARG A 138 9.38 1.42 -1.04
N THR A 139 10.66 1.12 -1.17
CA THR A 139 11.17 0.08 -2.07
C THR A 139 12.30 -0.72 -1.40
N VAL A 140 12.79 -1.74 -2.11
CA VAL A 140 13.90 -2.59 -1.67
C VAL A 140 15.02 -2.50 -2.68
N ASP A 141 16.22 -2.17 -2.21
CA ASP A 141 17.47 -2.42 -2.92
C ASP A 141 17.90 -3.86 -2.66
N GLU A 142 17.62 -4.73 -3.63
CA GLU A 142 17.86 -6.17 -3.54
C GLU A 142 19.35 -6.50 -3.37
N GLY A 143 20.25 -5.68 -3.95
CA GLY A 143 21.70 -5.85 -3.84
C GLY A 143 22.27 -5.53 -2.46
N LYS A 144 21.57 -4.73 -1.65
CA LYS A 144 21.93 -4.44 -0.25
C LYS A 144 21.25 -5.38 0.75
N CYS A 145 20.30 -6.20 0.31
CA CYS A 145 19.52 -7.05 1.21
C CYS A 145 20.32 -8.27 1.65
N ILE A 146 20.58 -8.39 2.95
CA ILE A 146 21.30 -9.55 3.54
C ILE A 146 20.37 -10.69 3.98
N GLY A 147 19.09 -10.65 3.60
CA GLY A 147 18.14 -11.71 3.91
C GLY A 147 17.77 -11.89 5.38
N CYS A 148 18.03 -10.90 6.25
CA CYS A 148 17.79 -11.02 7.70
C CYS A 148 16.31 -11.00 8.12
N GLN A 149 15.38 -10.70 7.20
CA GLN A 149 13.92 -10.71 7.38
C GLN A 149 13.34 -9.80 8.48
N ARG A 150 14.16 -8.94 9.11
CA ARG A 150 13.71 -7.98 10.14
C ARG A 150 12.56 -7.09 9.67
N CYS A 151 12.60 -6.68 8.41
CA CYS A 151 11.57 -5.84 7.80
C CYS A 151 10.22 -6.54 7.62
N ILE A 152 10.20 -7.88 7.54
CA ILE A 152 8.97 -8.68 7.52
C ILE A 152 8.35 -8.68 8.92
N SER A 153 9.16 -8.97 9.95
CA SER A 153 8.70 -8.97 11.35
C SER A 153 8.31 -7.58 11.86
N ALA A 154 8.94 -6.52 11.33
CA ALA A 154 8.66 -5.15 11.71
C ALA A 154 7.39 -4.57 11.07
N CYS A 155 6.83 -5.20 10.03
CA CYS A 155 5.60 -4.73 9.44
C CYS A 155 4.47 -4.83 10.48
N PRO A 156 3.77 -3.73 10.83
CA PRO A 156 2.78 -3.75 11.91
C PRO A 156 1.49 -4.49 11.53
N PHE A 157 1.32 -4.82 10.25
CA PHE A 157 0.12 -5.49 9.76
C PHE A 157 0.30 -7.00 9.75
N THR A 158 -0.76 -7.70 10.15
CA THR A 158 -0.81 -9.17 10.08
C THR A 158 -1.83 -9.60 9.01
N PRO A 159 -1.42 -10.36 7.99
CA PRO A 159 -0.04 -10.74 7.66
C PRO A 159 0.79 -9.55 7.16
N SER A 160 2.11 -9.69 7.27
CA SER A 160 3.09 -8.69 6.81
C SER A 160 2.83 -8.32 5.35
N ARG A 161 2.98 -7.03 5.03
CA ARG A 161 2.92 -6.52 3.64
C ARG A 161 4.29 -6.54 2.94
N VAL A 162 5.33 -6.95 3.64
CA VAL A 162 6.64 -7.31 3.08
C VAL A 162 6.68 -8.83 2.89
N GLN A 163 7.03 -9.27 1.69
CA GLN A 163 7.06 -10.67 1.28
C GLN A 163 8.52 -11.15 1.18
N TRP A 164 8.72 -12.45 1.32
CA TRP A 164 10.02 -13.08 1.16
C TRP A 164 10.15 -13.68 -0.24
N ASN A 165 11.15 -13.25 -1.01
CA ASN A 165 11.54 -13.95 -2.23
C ASN A 165 12.45 -15.12 -1.85
N PHE A 166 11.90 -16.33 -1.85
CA PHE A 166 12.61 -17.53 -1.44
C PHE A 166 13.62 -18.03 -2.49
N GLU A 167 13.50 -17.60 -3.74
CA GLU A 167 14.40 -17.97 -4.83
C GLU A 167 15.68 -17.14 -4.77
N GLU A 168 15.53 -15.81 -4.70
CA GLU A 168 16.63 -14.85 -4.72
C GLU A 168 17.11 -14.45 -3.31
N ARG A 169 16.42 -14.95 -2.27
CA ARG A 169 16.78 -14.81 -0.85
C ARG A 169 16.89 -13.37 -0.35
N HIS A 170 15.96 -12.52 -0.79
CA HIS A 170 15.81 -11.16 -0.29
C HIS A 170 14.34 -10.83 0.02
N ALA A 171 14.15 -9.75 0.78
CA ALA A 171 12.82 -9.19 0.99
C ALA A 171 12.31 -8.50 -0.30
N GLN A 172 11.00 -8.51 -0.50
CA GLN A 172 10.34 -7.79 -1.58
C GLN A 172 9.03 -7.19 -1.07
N LYS A 173 8.58 -6.10 -1.69
CA LYS A 173 7.28 -5.49 -1.37
C LYS A 173 6.78 -4.71 -2.57
N CYS A 174 5.51 -4.31 -2.53
CA CYS A 174 4.93 -3.51 -3.60
C CYS A 174 5.72 -2.20 -3.74
N ASP A 175 6.20 -1.93 -4.93
CA ASP A 175 6.96 -0.75 -5.35
C ASP A 175 6.11 0.12 -6.29
N LEU A 176 4.79 -0.08 -6.29
CA LEU A 176 3.82 0.50 -7.23
C LEU A 176 4.13 0.21 -8.70
N CYS A 177 4.72 -0.96 -8.99
CA CYS A 177 5.14 -1.38 -10.32
C CYS A 177 6.26 -0.49 -10.89
N LYS A 178 7.10 0.10 -10.04
CA LYS A 178 8.23 0.93 -10.50
C LYS A 178 9.24 0.11 -11.32
N ASN A 179 9.51 -1.13 -10.94
CA ASN A 179 10.42 -2.02 -11.67
C ASN A 179 9.73 -3.30 -12.12
N THR A 180 9.15 -3.28 -13.32
CA THR A 180 8.45 -4.42 -13.93
C THR A 180 9.09 -4.83 -15.27
N PRO A 181 10.21 -5.59 -15.25
CA PRO A 181 10.96 -5.92 -16.46
C PRO A 181 10.20 -6.79 -17.47
N TYR A 182 9.13 -7.46 -17.04
CA TYR A 182 8.29 -8.32 -17.89
C TYR A 182 6.97 -7.66 -18.30
N TRP A 183 6.90 -6.33 -18.22
CA TRP A 183 5.71 -5.57 -18.56
C TRP A 183 6.04 -4.42 -19.50
N ASN A 184 5.12 -4.12 -20.42
CA ASN A 184 5.29 -3.14 -21.49
C ASN A 184 4.63 -1.78 -21.19
N ARG A 185 4.20 -1.54 -19.96
CA ARG A 185 3.61 -0.27 -19.54
C ARG A 185 4.49 0.37 -18.47
N GLU A 186 4.48 1.69 -18.45
CA GLU A 186 5.11 2.46 -17.39
C GLU A 186 4.31 2.32 -16.08
N GLY A 187 5.00 1.96 -15.00
CA GLY A 187 4.43 1.89 -13.66
C GLY A 187 4.90 3.04 -12.75
N GLY A 188 4.93 2.82 -11.44
CA GLY A 188 5.19 3.86 -10.45
C GLY A 188 4.00 4.82 -10.25
N PRO A 189 4.13 5.84 -9.39
CA PRO A 189 3.00 6.70 -9.00
C PRO A 189 2.28 7.44 -10.14
N GLY A 190 2.98 7.77 -11.22
CA GLY A 190 2.39 8.40 -12.41
C GLY A 190 1.94 7.42 -13.49
N GLY A 191 2.24 6.13 -13.31
CA GLY A 191 1.99 5.08 -14.29
C GLY A 191 0.80 4.20 -13.92
N THR A 192 0.72 3.05 -14.58
CA THR A 192 -0.30 2.04 -14.31
C THR A 192 0.22 1.03 -13.27
N GLN A 193 -0.63 0.58 -12.35
CA GLN A 193 -0.32 -0.58 -11.50
C GLN A 193 -0.95 -1.84 -12.09
N ALA A 194 -0.15 -2.88 -12.29
CA ALA A 194 -0.61 -4.09 -12.94
C ALA A 194 -1.77 -4.78 -12.18
N CYS A 195 -1.74 -4.75 -10.84
CA CYS A 195 -2.83 -5.28 -10.01
C CYS A 195 -4.14 -4.49 -10.15
N VAL A 196 -4.07 -3.17 -10.34
CA VAL A 196 -5.24 -2.30 -10.60
C VAL A 196 -5.79 -2.57 -11.99
N ALA A 197 -4.92 -2.66 -12.99
CA ALA A 197 -5.31 -2.88 -14.38
C ALA A 197 -6.00 -4.22 -14.63
N VAL A 198 -5.62 -5.27 -13.90
CA VAL A 198 -6.13 -6.64 -14.12
C VAL A 198 -7.35 -6.99 -13.27
N CYS A 199 -7.69 -6.18 -12.25
CA CYS A 199 -8.75 -6.55 -11.30
C CYS A 199 -10.14 -6.54 -11.98
N PRO A 200 -10.78 -7.71 -12.20
CA PRO A 200 -12.06 -7.75 -12.91
C PRO A 200 -13.18 -7.08 -12.11
N MET A 201 -13.09 -7.16 -10.78
CA MET A 201 -14.06 -6.55 -9.87
C MET A 201 -13.84 -5.03 -9.69
N LYS A 202 -12.73 -4.47 -10.17
CA LYS A 202 -12.31 -3.10 -9.83
C LYS A 202 -12.35 -2.86 -8.32
N ALA A 203 -11.87 -3.85 -7.57
CA ALA A 203 -11.81 -3.88 -6.11
C ALA A 203 -10.49 -3.32 -5.57
N ILE A 204 -9.56 -2.97 -6.44
CA ILE A 204 -8.32 -2.28 -6.10
C ILE A 204 -8.19 -1.04 -6.98
N SER A 205 -7.80 0.08 -6.38
CA SER A 205 -7.58 1.36 -7.07
C SER A 205 -6.31 2.05 -6.57
N PHE A 206 -5.91 3.09 -7.28
CA PHE A 206 -4.73 3.89 -6.97
C PHE A 206 -5.15 5.31 -6.59
N THR A 207 -4.46 5.89 -5.61
CA THR A 207 -4.55 7.32 -5.29
C THR A 207 -3.16 7.89 -4.99
N ALA A 208 -2.95 9.15 -5.35
CA ALA A 208 -1.74 9.90 -4.98
C ALA A 208 -1.87 10.59 -3.61
N GLU A 209 -3.10 10.69 -3.08
CA GLU A 209 -3.39 11.29 -1.79
C GLU A 209 -3.23 10.25 -0.68
N LEU A 210 -2.60 10.65 0.44
CA LEU A 210 -2.45 9.77 1.59
C LEU A 210 -3.84 9.41 2.16
N PRO A 211 -4.25 8.13 2.10
CA PRO A 211 -5.55 7.74 2.60
C PRO A 211 -5.56 7.72 4.13
N VAL A 212 -6.76 7.80 4.71
CA VAL A 212 -6.93 7.65 6.16
C VAL A 212 -6.53 6.21 6.54
N GLN A 213 -5.54 6.08 7.42
CA GLN A 213 -5.14 4.78 7.95
C GLN A 213 -6.09 4.34 9.06
N SER A 214 -6.78 3.22 8.88
CA SER A 214 -7.33 2.44 10.00
C SER A 214 -6.44 1.24 10.33
N ASP A 215 -6.72 0.59 11.45
CA ASP A 215 -6.03 -0.66 11.82
C ASP A 215 -6.29 -1.75 10.76
N GLU A 216 -7.50 -1.81 10.19
CA GLU A 216 -7.87 -2.71 9.08
C GLU A 216 -7.21 -2.30 7.75
N GLY A 217 -7.03 -1.00 7.53
CA GLY A 217 -6.20 -0.43 6.47
C GLY A 217 -6.86 0.61 5.60
N TYR A 218 -6.41 0.68 4.35
CA TYR A 218 -7.01 1.53 3.34
C TYR A 218 -8.20 0.81 2.70
N GLU A 219 -9.17 0.44 3.54
CA GLU A 219 -10.45 -0.07 3.08
C GLU A 219 -11.31 1.10 2.61
N GLU A 220 -11.65 1.11 1.33
CA GLU A 220 -12.45 2.17 0.73
C GLU A 220 -13.68 1.56 0.06
N ASN A 221 -14.83 2.20 0.26
CA ASN A 221 -16.06 1.75 -0.36
C ASN A 221 -16.11 2.22 -1.82
N MET A 222 -15.85 1.29 -2.74
CA MET A 222 -15.88 1.51 -4.18
C MET A 222 -17.16 0.92 -4.82
N ARG A 223 -18.22 0.70 -4.03
CA ARG A 223 -19.48 0.08 -4.44
C ARG A 223 -20.57 1.15 -4.54
N ASN A 224 -20.96 1.46 -5.77
CA ASN A 224 -22.09 2.33 -6.07
C ASN A 224 -23.41 1.54 -6.20
N ILE A 225 -24.51 2.26 -6.46
CA ILE A 225 -25.85 1.67 -6.57
C ILE A 225 -25.95 0.57 -7.64
N HIS A 226 -25.16 0.61 -8.72
CA HIS A 226 -25.22 -0.43 -9.76
C HIS A 226 -24.80 -1.80 -9.25
N TRP A 227 -23.95 -1.88 -8.23
CA TRP A 227 -23.57 -3.14 -7.58
C TRP A 227 -24.76 -3.82 -6.87
N SER A 228 -25.71 -3.03 -6.38
CA SER A 228 -26.92 -3.57 -5.76
C SER A 228 -27.83 -4.31 -6.77
N ASN A 229 -27.75 -3.99 -8.07
CA ASN A 229 -28.46 -4.74 -9.12
C ASN A 229 -27.98 -6.19 -9.23
N LEU A 230 -26.74 -6.44 -8.82
CA LEU A 230 -26.14 -7.77 -8.74
C LEU A 230 -26.21 -8.35 -7.31
N SER A 231 -27.01 -7.73 -6.42
CA SER A 231 -27.15 -8.08 -5.01
C SER A 231 -25.85 -8.01 -4.19
N PHE A 232 -24.86 -7.22 -4.63
CA PHE A 232 -23.70 -6.89 -3.81
C PHE A 232 -24.08 -5.89 -2.71
N PRO A 233 -23.43 -5.97 -1.54
CA PRO A 233 -23.60 -4.96 -0.50
C PRO A 233 -23.00 -3.64 -0.96
N ILE A 234 -23.66 -2.52 -0.63
CA ILE A 234 -23.17 -1.17 -0.97
C ILE A 234 -22.76 -0.36 0.26
N ASP A 235 -23.02 -0.87 1.46
CA ASP A 235 -22.63 -0.23 2.71
C ASP A 235 -21.28 -0.77 3.23
N ASP A 236 -20.72 -0.06 4.21
CA ASP A 236 -19.45 -0.42 4.84
C ASP A 236 -19.59 -1.62 5.78
N ALA A 237 -20.82 -1.97 6.18
CA ALA A 237 -21.08 -3.16 6.98
C ALA A 237 -21.02 -4.45 6.15
N GLY A 238 -21.03 -4.37 4.82
CA GLY A 238 -21.12 -5.52 3.95
C GLY A 238 -22.51 -6.18 3.98
N LYS A 239 -23.58 -5.45 4.31
CA LYS A 239 -24.93 -6.01 4.39
C LYS A 239 -25.65 -5.91 3.05
N VAL A 240 -26.25 -7.02 2.62
CA VAL A 240 -27.23 -7.04 1.54
C VAL A 240 -28.60 -6.86 2.19
N SER A 241 -29.03 -5.61 2.39
CA SER A 241 -30.34 -5.34 2.99
C SER A 241 -31.47 -5.44 1.95
N ALA A 242 -32.70 -5.71 2.40
CA ALA A 242 -33.88 -5.62 1.54
C ALA A 242 -34.01 -4.20 0.93
N GLU A 243 -33.60 -3.18 1.66
CA GLU A 243 -33.56 -1.80 1.17
C GLU A 243 -32.52 -1.63 0.04
N THR A 244 -31.35 -2.26 0.17
CA THR A 244 -30.31 -2.32 -0.88
C THR A 244 -30.87 -2.99 -2.14
N TYR A 245 -31.59 -4.10 -1.98
CA TYR A 245 -32.25 -4.82 -3.08
C TYR A 245 -33.39 -3.99 -3.73
N MET A 246 -34.16 -3.25 -2.94
CA MET A 246 -35.28 -2.44 -3.43
C MET A 246 -34.81 -1.14 -4.11
N ARG A 247 -33.72 -0.51 -3.65
CA ARG A 247 -33.09 0.64 -4.32
C ARG A 247 -32.53 0.27 -5.69
N ALA A 248 -31.96 -0.93 -5.83
CA ALA A 248 -31.56 -1.51 -7.11
C ALA A 248 -32.72 -1.56 -8.11
N LYS A 249 -33.90 -2.03 -7.66
CA LYS A 249 -35.12 -2.10 -8.48
C LYS A 249 -35.72 -0.74 -8.81
N ALA A 250 -35.54 0.26 -7.94
CA ALA A 250 -36.10 1.60 -8.13
C ALA A 250 -35.30 2.43 -9.17
N ALA A 251 -34.01 2.13 -9.36
CA ALA A 251 -33.17 2.77 -10.38
C ALA A 251 -33.49 2.23 -11.79
N LYS A 252 -34.63 2.64 -12.37
CA LYS A 252 -34.88 2.49 -13.81
C LYS A 252 -33.87 3.38 -14.57
N PRO A 253 -33.24 2.91 -15.67
CA PRO A 253 -32.40 3.77 -16.48
C PRO A 253 -33.24 4.92 -17.05
N ALA A 254 -32.83 6.16 -16.80
CA ALA A 254 -33.35 7.30 -17.51
C ALA A 254 -32.75 7.28 -18.94
N GLY A 255 -33.59 6.95 -19.92
CA GLY A 255 -33.25 7.08 -21.34
C GLY A 255 -32.98 5.77 -22.07
N GLU A 256 -34.02 4.97 -22.29
CA GLU A 256 -34.11 4.08 -23.46
C GLU A 256 -35.53 4.22 -24.04
N ASP A 257 -35.81 5.42 -24.53
CA ASP A 257 -37.01 5.70 -25.32
C ASP A 257 -36.60 5.75 -26.80
N ALA A 258 -37.10 4.75 -27.55
CA ALA A 258 -37.45 4.78 -28.96
C ALA A 258 -36.43 5.29 -30.00
N SER A 259 -35.81 4.36 -30.73
CA SER A 259 -35.66 4.54 -32.18
C SER A 259 -36.14 3.29 -32.92
N THR A 260 -37.15 3.54 -33.73
CA THR A 260 -37.95 2.65 -34.55
C THR A 260 -37.15 1.74 -35.48
N ASP A 261 -37.64 0.51 -35.58
CA ASP A 261 -37.64 -0.32 -36.79
C ASP A 261 -37.97 0.52 -38.03
N SER A 262 -37.02 0.59 -38.97
CA SER A 262 -37.31 0.68 -40.41
C SER A 262 -36.02 0.47 -41.22
N GLY A 263 -35.88 -0.71 -41.83
CA GLY A 263 -35.45 -0.77 -43.23
C GLY A 263 -34.12 -1.44 -43.59
N LYS A 264 -34.27 -2.54 -44.35
CA LYS A 264 -33.42 -3.08 -45.44
C LYS A 264 -32.32 -4.07 -45.08
N MET A 265 -32.72 -5.33 -45.24
CA MET A 265 -31.92 -6.40 -45.85
C MET A 265 -31.19 -5.90 -47.11
N ALA A 266 -29.90 -6.22 -47.18
CA ALA A 266 -29.12 -6.45 -48.39
C ALA A 266 -28.22 -7.65 -48.11
#